data_AF-A0A452XYK2-F1
#
_entry.id   AF-A0A452XYK2-F1
#
_cell.length_a   1.000
_cell.length_b   1.000
_cell.length_c   1.000
_cell.angle_alpha   90.00
_cell.angle_beta   90.00
_cell.angle_gamma   90.00
#
_symmetry.space_group_name_H-M   'P 1'
#
loop_
_entity.id
_entity.type
_entity.pdbx_description
1 polymer ?
#
loop_
_entity_poly.entity_id
_entity_poly.type
_entity_poly.pdbx_seq_one_letter_code
_entity_poly.pdbx_strand_id
1 'polypeptide(L)'
;RDSVDTACRRLTASWVRDKAASDPESTPLCEFFESFDRAASAGDLASFMPPGVYTLADLRSLGRERRICPYFLARQMVKYANVVVYSYQYLLDPKVASIVSREMQKECVVVFDEAHNIDNVCIEALSVSVRKQTLEGAERNLRRISQEIDRFKATDANRLRAEYNRLVDGLAQRGNLPISDAWLANPSLPDDILKEAVPGNIRKAEHFLAVLKRLVRFLDGRLETENVENEMPVSFVASIHSQAGIDQRMLRFCYDRLHSLLLTLEITDTDEFMHIQTICDFATLIGTYSRGFSIIIEPYDDRMPEVRDPVIQVSSLLYKIVVQFLQAAASMC
;
A
#
# COMPACT_ATOMS: atom_id res chain seq x y z
N ARG A 1 -10.99 -8.32 -2.71
CA ARG A 1 -10.16 -7.54 -3.66
C ARG A 1 -8.72 -8.05 -3.57
N ASP A 2 -8.16 -8.03 -2.37
CA ASP A 2 -6.77 -8.44 -2.08
C ASP A 2 -6.40 -9.84 -2.57
N SER A 3 -7.29 -10.83 -2.43
CA SER A 3 -7.06 -12.19 -2.96
C SER A 3 -6.85 -12.24 -4.49
N VAL A 4 -7.55 -11.40 -5.26
CA VAL A 4 -7.43 -11.35 -6.73
C VAL A 4 -6.14 -10.63 -7.11
N ASP A 5 -5.80 -9.56 -6.39
CA ASP A 5 -4.56 -8.80 -6.62
C ASP A 5 -3.33 -9.67 -6.32
N THR A 6 -3.36 -10.46 -5.24
CA THR A 6 -2.33 -11.47 -4.95
C THR A 6 -2.26 -12.54 -6.02
N ALA A 7 -3.39 -13.07 -6.50
CA ALA A 7 -3.40 -14.06 -7.57
C ALA A 7 -2.82 -13.50 -8.89
N CYS A 8 -3.11 -12.24 -9.20
CA CYS A 8 -2.49 -11.54 -10.33
C CYS A 8 -0.97 -11.45 -10.15
N ARG A 9 -0.51 -11.00 -8.97
CA ARG A 9 0.91 -10.87 -8.64
C ARG A 9 1.67 -12.20 -8.74
N ARG A 10 1.08 -13.32 -8.32
CA ARG A 10 1.66 -14.66 -8.47
C ARG A 10 1.99 -15.03 -9.91
N LEU A 11 1.35 -14.40 -10.90
CA LEU A 11 1.51 -14.70 -12.32
C LEU A 11 2.20 -13.60 -13.13
N THR A 12 2.34 -12.38 -12.57
CA THR A 12 2.84 -11.21 -13.29
C THR A 12 4.03 -10.51 -12.63
N ALA A 13 4.42 -10.90 -11.41
CA ALA A 13 5.56 -10.27 -10.72
C ALA A 13 6.87 -10.46 -11.51
N SER A 14 7.72 -9.44 -11.50
CA SER A 14 8.99 -9.43 -12.25
C SER A 14 9.86 -10.66 -11.94
N TRP A 15 10.06 -10.99 -10.67
CA TRP A 15 10.85 -12.16 -10.26
C TRP A 15 10.22 -13.51 -10.65
N VAL A 16 8.88 -13.58 -10.72
CA VAL A 16 8.20 -14.78 -11.21
C VAL A 16 8.45 -14.96 -12.70
N ARG A 17 8.41 -13.86 -13.47
CA ARG A 17 8.71 -13.86 -14.91
C ARG A 17 10.18 -14.22 -15.18
N ASP A 18 11.11 -13.68 -14.40
CA ASP A 18 12.53 -14.03 -14.48
C ASP A 18 12.77 -15.52 -14.15
N LYS A 19 12.07 -16.04 -13.15
CA LYS A 19 12.10 -17.47 -12.81
C LYS A 19 11.51 -18.32 -13.94
N ALA A 20 10.38 -17.93 -14.51
CA ALA A 20 9.79 -18.63 -15.65
C ALA A 20 10.68 -18.61 -16.91
N ALA A 21 11.53 -17.59 -17.08
CA ALA A 21 12.52 -17.55 -18.16
C ALA A 21 13.63 -18.61 -18.00
N SER A 22 13.93 -19.01 -16.76
CA SER A 22 14.93 -20.06 -16.45
C SER A 22 14.32 -21.45 -16.29
N ASP A 23 13.07 -21.56 -15.84
CA ASP A 23 12.31 -22.80 -15.69
C ASP A 23 10.84 -22.61 -16.13
N PRO A 24 10.55 -22.76 -17.44
CA PRO A 24 9.23 -22.51 -18.02
C PRO A 24 8.16 -23.55 -17.65
N GLU A 25 8.54 -24.79 -17.33
CA GLU A 25 7.56 -25.85 -17.03
C GLU A 25 7.04 -25.77 -15.58
N SER A 26 7.86 -25.26 -14.66
CA SER A 26 7.54 -25.20 -13.23
C SER A 26 6.81 -23.92 -12.81
N THR A 27 6.90 -22.85 -13.60
CA THR A 27 6.42 -21.51 -13.21
C THR A 27 5.35 -20.99 -14.17
N PRO A 28 4.05 -21.09 -13.84
CA PRO A 28 2.98 -20.61 -14.71
C PRO A 28 2.94 -19.08 -14.75
N LEU A 29 2.71 -18.52 -15.94
CA LEU A 29 2.52 -17.08 -16.17
C LEU A 29 1.13 -16.76 -16.70
N CYS A 30 0.73 -15.50 -16.61
CA CYS A 30 -0.53 -15.03 -17.19
C CYS A 30 -0.38 -14.73 -18.68
N GLU A 31 -0.90 -15.60 -19.55
CA GLU A 31 -0.85 -15.43 -21.02
C GLU A 31 -1.40 -14.09 -21.51
N PHE A 32 -2.46 -13.60 -20.86
CA PHE A 32 -3.09 -12.32 -21.19
C PHE A 32 -2.20 -11.13 -20.85
N PHE A 33 -1.44 -11.21 -19.75
CA PHE A 33 -0.50 -10.17 -19.37
C PHE A 33 0.74 -10.16 -20.26
N GLU A 34 1.30 -11.34 -20.56
CA GLU A 34 2.45 -11.45 -21.47
C GLU A 34 2.12 -10.94 -22.89
N SER A 35 0.89 -11.17 -23.35
CA SER A 35 0.41 -10.61 -24.62
C SER A 35 0.26 -9.09 -24.56
N PHE A 36 -0.21 -8.55 -23.43
CA PHE A 36 -0.24 -7.10 -23.19
C PHE A 36 1.17 -6.51 -23.17
N ASP A 37 2.11 -7.11 -22.43
CA ASP A 37 3.48 -6.57 -22.26
C ASP A 37 4.24 -6.53 -23.59
N ARG A 38 4.07 -7.56 -24.43
CA ARG A 38 4.58 -7.57 -25.81
C ARG A 38 3.95 -6.48 -26.67
N ALA A 39 2.63 -6.33 -26.63
CA ALA A 39 1.92 -5.31 -27.40
C ALA A 39 2.29 -3.88 -26.94
N ALA A 40 2.45 -3.68 -25.63
CA ALA A 40 2.89 -2.42 -25.03
C ALA A 40 4.31 -2.07 -25.46
N SER A 41 5.23 -3.03 -25.45
CA SER A 41 6.61 -2.86 -25.89
C SER A 41 6.73 -2.59 -27.39
N ALA A 42 5.84 -3.16 -28.20
CA ALA A 42 5.74 -2.92 -29.64
C ALA A 42 5.06 -1.59 -30.01
N GLY A 43 4.39 -0.92 -29.06
CA GLY A 43 3.61 0.30 -29.32
C GLY A 43 2.26 0.06 -30.01
N ASP A 44 1.82 -1.20 -30.12
CA ASP A 44 0.65 -1.61 -30.92
C ASP A 44 -0.66 -1.64 -30.12
N LEU A 45 -0.69 -1.12 -28.88
CA LEU A 45 -1.88 -1.16 -28.01
C LEU A 45 -3.12 -0.52 -28.63
N ALA A 46 -2.95 0.51 -29.46
CA ALA A 46 -4.06 1.17 -30.16
C ALA A 46 -4.78 0.23 -31.15
N SER A 47 -4.07 -0.77 -31.69
CA SER A 47 -4.70 -1.78 -32.54
C SER A 47 -5.66 -2.67 -31.75
N PHE A 48 -5.37 -2.91 -30.46
CA PHE A 48 -6.17 -3.75 -29.57
C PHE A 48 -7.43 -3.05 -29.06
N MET A 49 -7.43 -1.72 -28.94
CA MET A 49 -8.56 -0.92 -28.49
C MET A 49 -8.81 0.23 -29.47
N PRO A 50 -9.68 0.04 -30.49
CA PRO A 50 -10.04 1.12 -31.41
C PRO A 50 -10.82 2.25 -30.70
N PRO A 51 -10.95 3.43 -31.30
CA PRO A 51 -11.73 4.52 -30.72
C PRO A 51 -13.19 4.09 -30.49
N GLY A 52 -13.71 4.30 -29.28
CA GLY A 52 -15.05 3.88 -28.91
C GLY A 52 -15.33 4.09 -27.43
N VAL A 53 -16.58 3.87 -27.04
CA VAL A 53 -17.01 3.87 -25.64
C VAL A 53 -17.00 2.43 -25.15
N TYR A 54 -16.26 2.17 -24.07
CA TYR A 54 -16.10 0.83 -23.54
C TYR A 54 -16.62 0.75 -22.10
N THR A 55 -17.57 -0.15 -21.87
CA THR A 55 -17.94 -0.56 -20.51
C THR A 55 -17.01 -1.66 -19.99
N LEU A 56 -17.08 -1.97 -18.70
CA LEU A 56 -16.33 -3.10 -18.13
C LEU A 56 -16.66 -4.44 -18.79
N ALA A 57 -17.89 -4.62 -19.29
CA ALA A 57 -18.29 -5.82 -20.02
C ALA A 57 -17.65 -5.88 -21.42
N ASP A 58 -17.58 -4.74 -22.10
CA ASP A 58 -16.95 -4.64 -23.42
C ASP A 58 -15.45 -4.89 -23.32
N LEU A 59 -14.78 -4.30 -22.33
CA LEU A 59 -13.35 -4.53 -22.07
C LEU A 59 -13.05 -6.01 -21.80
N ARG A 60 -13.90 -6.69 -21.01
CA ARG A 60 -13.75 -8.14 -20.76
C ARG A 60 -13.93 -8.96 -22.03
N SER A 61 -14.90 -8.59 -22.87
CA SER A 61 -15.17 -9.28 -24.14
C SER A 61 -14.01 -9.10 -25.13
N LEU A 62 -13.53 -7.86 -25.27
CA LEU A 62 -12.36 -7.49 -26.07
C LEU A 62 -11.09 -8.22 -25.61
N GLY A 63 -10.85 -8.26 -24.30
CA GLY A 63 -9.72 -8.97 -23.72
C GLY A 63 -9.74 -10.48 -24.00
N ARG A 64 -10.93 -11.10 -24.03
CA ARG A 64 -11.11 -12.51 -24.40
C ARG A 64 -10.86 -12.75 -25.88
N GLU A 65 -11.45 -11.93 -26.75
CA GLU A 65 -11.33 -12.06 -28.20
C GLU A 65 -9.87 -11.90 -28.65
N ARG A 66 -9.19 -10.87 -28.14
CA ARG A 66 -7.83 -10.51 -28.55
C ARG A 66 -6.74 -11.11 -27.67
N ARG A 67 -7.10 -11.94 -26.69
CA ARG A 67 -6.20 -12.58 -25.70
C ARG A 67 -5.25 -11.58 -25.02
N ILE A 68 -5.78 -10.43 -24.62
CA ILE A 68 -5.02 -9.36 -23.95
C ILE A 68 -5.62 -9.07 -22.57
N CYS A 69 -4.79 -8.75 -21.58
CA CYS A 69 -5.28 -8.47 -20.23
C CYS A 69 -6.09 -7.16 -20.21
N PRO A 70 -7.41 -7.20 -19.94
CA PRO A 70 -8.25 -6.01 -20.02
C PRO A 70 -7.93 -5.00 -18.92
N TYR A 71 -7.45 -5.46 -17.76
CA TYR A 71 -7.07 -4.59 -16.63
C TYR A 71 -5.88 -3.69 -16.98
N PHE A 72 -4.77 -4.29 -17.41
CA PHE A 72 -3.57 -3.54 -17.77
C PHE A 72 -3.77 -2.72 -19.06
N LEU A 73 -4.55 -3.24 -20.02
CA LEU A 73 -4.94 -2.49 -21.21
C LEU A 73 -5.72 -1.23 -20.85
N ALA A 74 -6.79 -1.34 -20.06
CA ALA A 74 -7.59 -0.20 -19.64
C ALA A 74 -6.75 0.83 -18.89
N ARG A 75 -5.89 0.38 -17.96
CA ARG A 75 -4.99 1.24 -17.19
C ARG A 75 -4.04 2.04 -18.09
N GLN A 76 -3.45 1.39 -19.10
CA GLN A 76 -2.53 2.06 -20.04
C GLN A 76 -3.27 2.97 -21.03
N MET A 77 -4.55 2.70 -21.31
CA MET A 77 -5.37 3.51 -22.22
C MET A 77 -5.98 4.75 -21.56
N VAL A 78 -5.95 4.87 -20.23
CA VAL A 78 -6.40 6.08 -19.49
C VAL A 78 -5.74 7.35 -20.04
N LYS A 79 -4.45 7.31 -20.36
CA LYS A 79 -3.70 8.46 -20.90
C LYS A 79 -4.15 8.94 -22.30
N TYR A 80 -4.86 8.09 -23.03
CA TYR A 80 -5.39 8.40 -24.37
C TYR A 80 -6.90 8.64 -24.36
N ALA A 81 -7.58 8.40 -23.24
CA ALA A 81 -9.02 8.54 -23.13
C ALA A 81 -9.41 10.01 -22.94
N ASN A 82 -10.49 10.43 -23.59
CA ASN A 82 -11.06 11.77 -23.38
C ASN A 82 -11.99 11.82 -22.16
N VAL A 83 -12.65 10.70 -21.86
CA VAL A 83 -13.59 10.57 -20.73
C VAL A 83 -13.27 9.28 -20.01
N VAL A 84 -13.06 9.35 -18.70
CA VAL A 84 -12.81 8.20 -17.84
C VAL A 84 -13.81 8.25 -16.68
N VAL A 85 -14.49 7.13 -16.44
CA VAL A 85 -15.47 7.00 -15.36
C VAL A 85 -14.95 5.95 -14.38
N TYR A 86 -14.71 6.37 -13.13
CA TYR A 86 -14.29 5.49 -12.03
C TYR A 86 -14.87 5.97 -10.69
N SER A 87 -14.80 5.10 -9.69
CA SER A 87 -15.27 5.39 -8.32
C SER A 87 -14.35 6.39 -7.60
N TYR A 88 -14.90 7.12 -6.63
CA TYR A 88 -14.16 8.08 -5.79
C TYR A 88 -12.87 7.53 -5.20
N GLN A 89 -12.86 6.25 -4.81
CA GLN A 89 -11.68 5.61 -4.24
C GLN A 89 -10.47 5.69 -5.17
N TYR A 90 -10.65 5.64 -6.49
CA TYR A 90 -9.52 5.74 -7.43
C TYR A 90 -8.89 7.14 -7.51
N LEU A 91 -9.56 8.16 -6.98
CA LEU A 91 -9.07 9.54 -6.95
C LEU A 91 -8.69 10.00 -5.54
N LEU A 92 -9.46 9.58 -4.54
CA LEU A 92 -9.35 10.04 -3.16
C LEU A 92 -8.59 9.09 -2.26
N ASP A 93 -8.63 7.77 -2.53
CA ASP A 93 -7.80 6.83 -1.77
C ASP A 93 -6.37 7.01 -2.26
N PRO A 94 -5.48 7.54 -1.43
CA PRO A 94 -4.11 7.72 -1.83
C PRO A 94 -3.49 6.43 -2.41
N LYS A 95 -3.84 5.24 -1.87
CA LYS A 95 -3.30 3.91 -2.27
C LYS A 95 -3.48 3.63 -3.74
N VAL A 96 -4.56 4.13 -4.31
CA VAL A 96 -4.90 3.88 -5.70
C VAL A 96 -4.72 5.13 -6.55
N ALA A 97 -4.90 6.32 -5.97
CA ALA A 97 -4.82 7.60 -6.65
C ALA A 97 -3.49 7.80 -7.36
N SER A 98 -2.36 7.56 -6.69
CA SER A 98 -1.01 7.74 -7.27
C SER A 98 -0.76 6.93 -8.55
N ILE A 99 -1.46 5.80 -8.70
CA ILE A 99 -1.34 4.91 -9.85
C ILE A 99 -2.10 5.48 -11.05
N VAL A 100 -3.29 6.02 -10.82
CA VAL A 100 -4.17 6.56 -11.87
C VAL A 100 -3.73 7.96 -12.26
N SER A 101 -3.44 8.79 -11.27
CA SER A 101 -3.16 10.21 -11.45
C SER A 101 -1.87 10.49 -12.21
N ARG A 102 -0.88 9.59 -12.16
CA ARG A 102 0.33 9.67 -12.99
C ARG A 102 0.04 9.50 -14.49
N GLU A 103 -0.99 8.72 -14.82
CA GLU A 103 -1.37 8.44 -16.20
C GLU A 103 -2.41 9.46 -16.74
N MET A 104 -2.96 10.32 -15.87
CA MET A 104 -3.89 11.38 -16.26
C MET A 104 -3.15 12.63 -16.77
N GLN A 105 -3.79 13.34 -17.70
CA GLN A 105 -3.26 14.60 -18.21
C GLN A 105 -3.43 15.72 -17.18
N LYS A 106 -2.49 16.67 -17.14
CA LYS A 106 -2.53 17.83 -16.24
C LYS A 106 -3.59 18.86 -16.56
N GLU A 107 -4.33 18.71 -17.65
CA GLU A 107 -5.41 19.61 -18.03
C GLU A 107 -6.68 18.77 -18.09
N CYS A 108 -7.27 18.50 -16.93
CA CYS A 108 -8.47 17.68 -16.80
C CYS A 108 -9.61 18.38 -16.06
N VAL A 109 -10.84 18.05 -16.43
CA VAL A 109 -12.05 18.44 -15.70
C VAL A 109 -12.53 17.23 -14.91
N VAL A 110 -12.55 17.35 -13.58
CA VAL A 110 -13.07 16.31 -12.68
C VAL A 110 -14.51 16.65 -12.33
N VAL A 111 -15.42 15.69 -12.55
CA VAL A 111 -16.83 15.81 -12.19
C VAL A 111 -17.13 14.80 -11.09
N PHE A 112 -17.45 15.30 -9.89
CA PHE A 112 -17.98 14.47 -8.81
C PHE A 112 -19.50 14.37 -8.96
N ASP A 113 -19.97 13.19 -9.35
CA ASP A 113 -21.40 12.85 -9.33
C ASP A 113 -21.78 12.32 -7.95
N GLU A 114 -22.91 12.73 -7.36
CA GLU A 114 -23.37 12.33 -6.00
C GLU A 114 -22.42 12.69 -4.84
N ALA A 115 -21.79 13.86 -4.88
CA ALA A 115 -20.71 14.30 -3.97
C ALA A 115 -21.06 14.41 -2.47
N HIS A 116 -22.27 14.02 -2.05
CA HIS A 116 -22.70 14.08 -0.65
C HIS A 116 -21.99 13.05 0.26
N ASN A 117 -21.37 12.01 -0.30
CA ASN A 117 -20.64 10.97 0.47
C ASN A 117 -19.12 11.16 0.50
N ILE A 118 -18.61 12.27 -0.04
CA ILE A 118 -17.17 12.46 -0.22
C ILE A 118 -16.41 12.53 1.10
N ASP A 119 -17.05 13.07 2.13
CA ASP A 119 -16.53 13.16 3.50
C ASP A 119 -16.28 11.78 4.10
N ASN A 120 -17.26 10.88 4.03
CA ASN A 120 -17.16 9.51 4.52
C ASN A 120 -16.05 8.76 3.81
N VAL A 121 -15.96 8.87 2.49
CA VAL A 121 -14.91 8.21 1.69
C VAL A 121 -13.51 8.68 2.11
N CYS A 122 -13.33 9.99 2.36
CA CYS A 122 -12.05 10.50 2.80
C CYS A 122 -11.69 10.11 4.23
N ILE A 123 -12.67 10.04 5.14
CA ILE A 123 -12.46 9.55 6.50
C ILE A 123 -12.02 8.09 6.45
N GLU A 124 -12.73 7.24 5.69
CA GLU A 124 -12.40 5.82 5.54
C GLU A 124 -11.01 5.61 4.92
N ALA A 125 -10.65 6.38 3.88
CA ALA A 125 -9.38 6.23 3.17
C ALA A 125 -8.14 6.46 4.06
N LEU A 126 -8.26 7.28 5.11
CA LEU A 126 -7.16 7.64 6.01
C LEU A 126 -7.35 7.12 7.43
N SER A 127 -8.40 6.34 7.68
CA SER A 127 -8.63 5.73 8.99
C SER A 127 -8.07 4.31 9.02
N VAL A 128 -7.45 3.96 10.15
CA VAL A 128 -6.89 2.63 10.37
C VAL A 128 -7.32 2.13 11.74
N SER A 129 -7.96 0.97 11.77
CA SER A 129 -8.36 0.29 13.00
C SER A 129 -7.45 -0.90 13.30
N VAL A 130 -6.94 -0.97 14.52
CA VAL A 130 -6.14 -2.06 15.05
C VAL A 130 -6.93 -2.74 16.17
N ARG A 131 -7.25 -4.02 15.97
CA ARG A 131 -7.94 -4.87 16.95
C ARG A 131 -6.99 -5.94 17.47
N LYS A 132 -7.40 -6.66 18.51
CA LYS A 132 -6.63 -7.80 19.06
C LYS A 132 -6.26 -8.84 17.98
N GLN A 133 -7.21 -9.18 17.11
CA GLN A 133 -6.97 -10.08 15.97
C GLN A 133 -5.90 -9.54 15.01
N THR A 134 -5.84 -8.23 14.81
CA THR A 134 -4.81 -7.56 14.00
C THR A 134 -3.43 -7.76 14.60
N LEU A 135 -3.28 -7.61 15.91
CA LEU A 135 -2.01 -7.80 16.59
C LEU A 135 -1.54 -9.25 16.57
N GLU A 136 -2.43 -10.20 16.88
CA GLU A 136 -2.12 -11.64 16.82
C GLU A 136 -1.74 -12.09 15.40
N GLY A 137 -2.43 -11.56 14.39
CA GLY A 137 -2.10 -11.76 12.99
C GLY A 137 -0.74 -11.18 12.62
N ALA A 138 -0.45 -9.96 13.08
CA ALA A 138 0.83 -9.30 12.85
C ALA A 138 1.99 -10.07 13.48
N GLU A 139 1.81 -10.65 14.67
CA GLU A 139 2.84 -11.51 15.27
C GLU A 139 3.13 -12.78 14.45
N ARG A 140 2.09 -13.44 13.93
CA ARG A 140 2.25 -14.59 13.02
C ARG A 140 3.00 -14.18 11.75
N ASN A 141 2.64 -13.04 11.18
CA ASN A 141 3.30 -12.47 10.01
C ASN A 141 4.79 -12.19 10.29
N LEU A 142 5.12 -11.56 11.41
CA LEU A 142 6.50 -11.26 11.80
C LEU A 142 7.34 -12.53 11.98
N ARG A 143 6.77 -13.62 12.52
CA ARG A 143 7.45 -14.92 12.60
C ARG A 143 7.75 -15.49 11.21
N ARG A 144 6.78 -15.45 10.30
CA ARG A 144 6.96 -15.91 8.92
C ARG A 144 8.00 -15.10 8.15
N ILE A 145 7.97 -13.77 8.25
CA ILE A 145 8.98 -12.91 7.62
C ILE A 145 10.38 -13.24 8.18
N SER A 146 10.50 -13.49 9.49
CA SER A 146 11.77 -13.89 10.10
C SER A 146 12.32 -15.19 9.50
N GLN A 147 11.46 -16.20 9.34
CA GLN A 147 11.84 -17.49 8.74
C GLN A 147 12.29 -17.33 7.27
N GLU A 148 11.57 -16.51 6.49
CA GLU A 148 11.97 -16.22 5.11
C GLU A 148 13.30 -15.47 5.04
N ILE A 149 13.57 -14.53 5.95
CA ILE A 149 14.88 -13.86 6.02
C ILE A 149 16.00 -14.88 6.27
N ASP A 150 15.81 -15.81 7.20
CA ASP A 150 16.82 -16.82 7.53
C ASP A 150 17.08 -17.76 6.36
N ARG A 151 16.02 -18.18 5.65
CA ARG A 151 16.11 -18.97 4.42
C ARG A 151 16.82 -18.21 3.29
N PHE A 152 16.47 -16.94 3.08
CA PHE A 152 17.10 -16.10 2.07
C PHE A 152 18.56 -15.81 2.36
N LYS A 153 18.96 -15.63 3.62
CA LYS A 153 20.37 -15.50 3.99
C LYS A 153 21.21 -16.73 3.64
N ALA A 154 20.63 -17.92 3.77
CA ALA A 154 21.29 -19.16 3.42
C ALA A 154 21.43 -19.34 1.89
N THR A 155 20.49 -18.78 1.11
CA THR A 155 20.41 -19.00 -0.34
C THR A 155 21.04 -17.86 -1.16
N ASP A 156 20.79 -16.61 -0.78
CA ASP A 156 21.23 -15.41 -1.51
C ASP A 156 21.39 -14.19 -0.58
N ALA A 157 22.50 -14.17 0.17
CA ALA A 157 22.84 -13.06 1.05
C ALA A 157 23.18 -11.75 0.29
N ASN A 158 23.46 -11.82 -1.02
CA ASN A 158 23.87 -10.66 -1.80
C ASN A 158 22.70 -9.72 -2.07
N ARG A 159 21.48 -10.23 -2.22
CA ARG A 159 20.29 -9.38 -2.41
C ARG A 159 19.93 -8.54 -1.19
N LEU A 160 20.03 -9.11 0.02
CA LEU A 160 19.82 -8.35 1.25
C LEU A 160 20.88 -7.25 1.42
N ARG A 161 22.12 -7.48 0.96
CA ARG A 161 23.17 -6.46 0.90
C ARG A 161 22.88 -5.40 -0.16
N ALA A 162 22.39 -5.79 -1.33
CA ALA A 162 21.99 -4.86 -2.38
C ALA A 162 20.82 -3.97 -1.94
N GLU A 163 19.82 -4.54 -1.26
CA GLU A 163 18.74 -3.77 -0.63
C GLU A 163 19.30 -2.77 0.38
N TYR A 164 20.19 -3.21 1.27
CA TYR A 164 20.82 -2.32 2.25
C TYR A 164 21.48 -1.11 1.58
N ASN A 165 22.25 -1.32 0.50
CA ASN A 165 22.89 -0.22 -0.24
C ASN A 165 21.85 0.71 -0.86
N ARG A 166 20.79 0.19 -1.48
CA ARG A 166 19.68 1.00 -2.01
C ARG A 166 19.02 1.86 -0.93
N LEU A 167 18.85 1.32 0.28
CA LEU A 167 18.27 2.06 1.41
C LEU A 167 19.18 3.17 1.95
N VAL A 168 20.50 3.04 1.78
CA VAL A 168 21.50 4.06 2.14
C VAL A 168 21.46 5.20 1.13
N ASP A 169 21.41 4.88 -0.15
CA ASP A 169 21.37 5.87 -1.25
C ASP A 169 20.03 6.60 -1.35
N GLY A 170 19.02 6.12 -0.61
CA GLY A 170 17.69 6.71 -0.48
C GLY A 170 16.65 5.99 -1.33
N LEU A 171 15.39 6.03 -0.90
CA LEU A 171 14.26 5.40 -1.60
C LEU A 171 13.85 6.10 -2.91
N ALA A 172 14.63 7.09 -3.37
CA ALA A 172 14.30 7.98 -4.48
C ALA A 172 14.26 7.31 -5.87
N GLN A 173 14.54 6.00 -6.00
CA GLN A 173 14.39 5.24 -7.24
C GLN A 173 12.98 4.67 -7.47
N ARG A 174 11.95 5.14 -6.75
CA ARG A 174 10.55 4.75 -6.99
C ARG A 174 10.04 5.01 -8.42
N GLY A 175 10.68 5.93 -9.16
CA GLY A 175 10.30 6.24 -10.54
C GLY A 175 10.62 5.16 -11.59
N ASN A 176 11.41 4.13 -11.24
CA ASN A 176 11.92 3.15 -12.22
C ASN A 176 11.47 1.69 -11.98
N LEU A 177 10.48 1.47 -11.10
CA LEU A 177 9.93 0.13 -10.89
C LEU A 177 9.05 -0.27 -12.09
N PRO A 178 9.14 -1.52 -12.58
CA PRO A 178 8.25 -2.02 -13.63
C PRO A 178 6.77 -1.76 -13.30
N ILE A 179 5.93 -1.54 -14.31
CA ILE A 179 4.49 -1.24 -14.13
C ILE A 179 3.74 -2.33 -13.33
N SER A 180 4.21 -3.59 -13.42
CA SER A 180 3.74 -4.73 -12.62
C SER A 180 3.99 -4.54 -11.12
N ASP A 181 5.08 -3.84 -10.80
CA ASP A 181 5.60 -3.60 -9.47
C ASP A 181 5.36 -2.14 -9.09
N ALA A 182 4.37 -1.46 -9.68
CA ALA A 182 4.04 -0.06 -9.39
C ALA A 182 2.94 0.11 -8.31
N TRP A 183 2.43 -1.00 -7.76
CA TRP A 183 1.38 -1.03 -6.73
C TRP A 183 1.89 -0.67 -5.32
N LEU A 184 3.07 -0.05 -5.23
CA LEU A 184 3.93 -0.02 -4.04
C LEU A 184 4.00 1.34 -3.35
N ALA A 185 3.15 2.29 -3.75
CA ALA A 185 3.13 3.60 -3.11
C ALA A 185 2.61 3.44 -1.68
N ASN A 186 3.39 3.89 -0.69
CA ASN A 186 2.79 4.38 0.55
C ASN A 186 2.20 5.73 0.20
N PRO A 187 0.90 5.89 0.31
CA PRO A 187 0.29 6.99 -0.39
C PRO A 187 -0.25 8.05 0.58
N SER A 188 -0.27 7.71 1.87
CA SER A 188 -0.60 8.60 2.98
C SER A 188 0.58 9.51 3.35
N LEU A 189 1.58 9.62 2.47
CA LEU A 189 2.77 10.44 2.68
C LEU A 189 2.79 11.57 1.66
N PRO A 190 2.91 12.84 2.08
CA PRO A 190 3.32 13.92 1.20
C PRO A 190 4.58 13.56 0.39
N ASP A 191 4.63 13.97 -0.88
CA ASP A 191 5.72 13.67 -1.82
C ASP A 191 7.12 14.06 -1.31
N ASP A 192 7.20 15.03 -0.39
CA ASP A 192 8.45 15.51 0.21
C ASP A 192 9.09 14.48 1.15
N ILE A 193 8.30 13.59 1.76
CA ILE A 193 8.80 12.55 2.68
C ILE A 193 9.45 11.41 1.89
N LEU A 194 9.07 11.24 0.62
CA LEU A 194 9.52 10.14 -0.25
C LEU A 194 10.98 10.27 -0.73
N LYS A 195 11.63 11.42 -0.50
CA LYS A 195 13.01 11.69 -0.93
C LYS A 195 14.05 11.47 0.16
N GLU A 196 13.61 11.19 1.39
CA GLU A 196 14.52 11.02 2.52
C GLU A 196 15.15 9.62 2.57
N ALA A 197 16.41 9.55 3.01
CA ALA A 197 17.08 8.28 3.27
C ALA A 197 16.47 7.57 4.49
N VAL A 198 16.37 6.24 4.39
CA VAL A 198 15.80 5.40 5.45
C VAL A 198 16.68 5.48 6.71
N PRO A 199 16.09 5.63 7.91
CA PRO A 199 16.83 5.69 9.16
C PRO A 199 17.73 4.47 9.35
N GLY A 200 18.99 4.69 9.77
CA GLY A 200 19.98 3.63 9.96
C GLY A 200 19.48 2.45 10.81
N ASN A 201 18.68 2.78 11.84
CA ASN A 201 18.13 1.82 12.80
C ASN A 201 17.18 0.79 12.18
N ILE A 202 16.59 1.06 11.00
CA ILE A 202 15.69 0.13 10.31
C ILE A 202 16.22 -0.38 8.97
N ARG A 203 17.48 -0.05 8.60
CA ARG A 203 18.06 -0.50 7.31
C ARG A 203 18.24 -2.02 7.28
N LYS A 204 18.69 -2.63 8.38
CA LYS A 204 18.81 -4.09 8.49
C LYS A 204 17.44 -4.71 8.76
N ALA A 205 17.10 -5.77 8.02
CA ALA A 205 15.82 -6.45 8.14
C ALA A 205 15.53 -6.95 9.57
N GLU A 206 16.53 -7.52 10.25
CA GLU A 206 16.39 -8.00 11.63
C GLU A 206 16.05 -6.88 12.61
N HIS A 207 16.73 -5.73 12.49
CA HIS A 207 16.46 -4.57 13.34
C HIS A 207 15.07 -4.02 13.08
N PHE A 208 14.65 -3.98 11.81
CA PHE A 208 13.31 -3.58 11.45
C PHE A 208 12.24 -4.50 12.04
N LEU A 209 12.43 -5.83 11.98
CA LEU A 209 11.52 -6.78 12.64
C LEU A 209 11.50 -6.60 14.16
N ALA A 210 12.64 -6.31 14.80
CA ALA A 210 12.70 -6.03 16.22
C ALA A 210 11.92 -4.76 16.60
N VAL A 211 11.93 -3.74 15.73
CA VAL A 211 11.13 -2.52 15.90
C VAL A 211 9.64 -2.83 15.78
N LEU A 212 9.22 -3.58 14.75
CA LEU A 212 7.82 -3.97 14.59
C LEU A 212 7.32 -4.84 15.75
N LYS A 213 8.13 -5.77 16.26
CA LYS A 213 7.80 -6.56 17.44
C LYS A 213 7.58 -5.69 18.68
N ARG A 214 8.43 -4.68 18.90
CA ARG A 214 8.27 -3.72 20.01
C ARG A 214 7.01 -2.87 19.82
N LEU A 215 6.71 -2.44 18.59
CA LEU A 215 5.51 -1.69 18.28
C LEU A 215 4.23 -2.51 18.52
N VAL A 216 4.18 -3.75 18.03
CA VAL A 216 3.03 -4.66 18.24
C VAL A 216 2.79 -4.88 19.73
N ARG A 217 3.85 -5.12 20.52
CA ARG A 217 3.74 -5.26 21.99
C ARG A 217 3.25 -3.99 22.68
N PHE A 218 3.70 -2.82 22.22
CA PHE A 218 3.22 -1.55 22.75
C PHE A 218 1.71 -1.39 22.47
N LEU A 219 1.27 -1.64 21.24
CA LEU A 219 -0.14 -1.56 20.86
C LEU A 219 -1.00 -2.58 21.62
N ASP A 220 -0.48 -3.78 21.86
CA ASP A 220 -1.15 -4.81 22.66
C ASP A 220 -1.37 -4.34 24.09
N GLY A 221 -0.35 -3.74 24.72
CA GLY A 221 -0.49 -3.12 26.03
C GLY A 221 -1.50 -1.96 26.07
N ARG A 222 -1.63 -1.19 24.98
CA ARG A 222 -2.61 -0.10 24.86
C ARG A 222 -4.05 -0.60 24.65
N LEU A 223 -4.26 -1.80 24.11
CA LEU A 223 -5.59 -2.42 24.02
C LEU A 223 -6.11 -2.91 25.37
N GLU A 224 -5.23 -3.04 26.37
CA GLU A 224 -5.63 -3.54 27.69
C GLU A 224 -6.25 -2.47 28.61
N THR A 225 -6.34 -1.21 28.15
CA THR A 225 -6.99 -0.12 28.88
C THR A 225 -8.48 -0.43 29.17
N GLU A 226 -9.01 0.05 30.31
CA GLU A 226 -10.42 -0.14 30.72
C GLU A 226 -11.34 1.03 30.34
N ASN A 227 -10.79 2.22 30.14
CA ASN A 227 -11.53 3.44 29.80
C ASN A 227 -11.29 3.85 28.34
N VAL A 228 -12.24 4.59 27.78
CA VAL A 228 -12.07 5.22 26.47
C VAL A 228 -10.99 6.30 26.58
N GLU A 229 -9.97 6.21 25.73
CA GLU A 229 -8.89 7.19 25.64
C GLU A 229 -8.94 7.91 24.29
N ASN A 230 -8.71 9.22 24.30
CA ASN A 230 -8.54 10.01 23.09
C ASN A 230 -7.20 10.76 23.17
N GLU A 231 -6.29 10.43 22.28
CA GLU A 231 -4.95 11.00 22.22
C GLU A 231 -4.66 11.67 20.88
N MET A 232 -3.84 12.71 20.94
CA MET A 232 -3.26 13.33 19.74
C MET A 232 -2.05 12.50 19.26
N PRO A 233 -1.79 12.40 17.94
CA PRO A 233 -0.65 11.67 17.40
C PRO A 233 0.70 12.03 18.05
N VAL A 234 0.93 13.31 18.35
CA VAL A 234 2.17 13.77 18.99
C VAL A 234 2.37 13.13 20.37
N SER A 235 1.33 13.09 21.20
CA SER A 235 1.37 12.49 22.54
C SER A 235 1.54 10.98 22.48
N PHE A 236 0.86 10.33 21.53
CA PHE A 236 0.95 8.89 21.33
C PHE A 236 2.34 8.48 20.84
N VAL A 237 2.92 9.21 19.88
CA VAL A 237 4.30 9.00 19.40
C VAL A 237 5.32 9.23 20.52
N ALA A 238 5.13 10.23 21.38
CA ALA A 238 5.99 10.44 22.54
C ALA A 238 5.93 9.25 23.52
N SER A 239 4.74 8.67 23.70
CA SER A 239 4.54 7.46 24.51
C SER A 239 5.21 6.22 23.89
N ILE A 240 5.09 6.04 22.57
CA ILE A 240 5.83 5.01 21.83
C ILE A 240 7.34 5.16 22.02
N HIS A 241 7.86 6.38 21.90
CA HIS A 241 9.28 6.65 22.11
C HIS A 241 9.70 6.31 23.55
N SER A 242 8.95 6.76 24.56
CA SER A 242 9.29 6.54 25.97
C SER A 242 9.19 5.07 26.39
N GLN A 243 8.22 4.31 25.89
CA GLN A 243 7.95 2.95 26.37
C GLN A 243 8.57 1.87 25.47
N ALA A 244 8.61 2.10 24.15
CA ALA A 244 9.10 1.13 23.18
C ALA A 244 10.47 1.51 22.59
N GLY A 245 10.96 2.74 22.80
CA GLY A 245 12.22 3.23 22.25
C GLY A 245 12.20 3.25 20.71
N ILE A 246 11.09 3.70 20.13
CA ILE A 246 10.91 3.81 18.68
C ILE A 246 10.74 5.29 18.33
N ASP A 247 11.62 5.80 17.48
CA ASP A 247 11.60 7.20 17.07
C ASP A 247 10.46 7.48 16.09
N GLN A 248 9.92 8.71 16.12
CA GLN A 248 8.92 9.18 15.15
C GLN A 248 9.37 8.94 13.70
N ARG A 249 10.66 9.20 13.42
CA ARG A 249 11.22 8.99 12.09
C ARG A 249 11.13 7.52 11.67
N MET A 250 11.31 6.56 12.58
CA MET A 250 11.20 5.13 12.26
C MET A 250 9.77 4.75 11.91
N LEU A 251 8.78 5.26 12.66
CA LEU A 251 7.36 5.03 12.41
C LEU A 251 6.94 5.51 11.01
N ARG A 252 7.42 6.68 10.60
CA ARG A 252 7.15 7.28 9.29
C ARG A 252 7.61 6.42 8.10
N PHE A 253 8.63 5.57 8.26
CA PHE A 253 9.14 4.70 7.19
C PHE A 253 8.67 3.25 7.31
N CYS A 254 7.77 2.91 8.25
CA CYS A 254 7.38 1.53 8.51
C CYS A 254 6.77 0.85 7.28
N TYR A 255 5.83 1.49 6.58
CA TYR A 255 5.27 0.94 5.36
C TYR A 255 6.32 0.71 4.29
N ASP A 256 7.11 1.74 3.96
CA ASP A 256 8.08 1.69 2.87
C ASP A 256 9.12 0.60 3.12
N ARG A 257 9.56 0.48 4.38
CA ARG A 257 10.54 -0.52 4.78
C ARG A 257 9.96 -1.93 4.72
N LEU A 258 8.73 -2.15 5.20
CA LEU A 258 8.05 -3.44 5.10
C LEU A 258 7.89 -3.83 3.64
N HIS A 259 7.45 -2.89 2.83
CA HIS A 259 7.21 -3.09 1.41
C HIS A 259 8.50 -3.48 0.66
N SER A 260 9.59 -2.71 0.84
CA SER A 260 10.92 -3.02 0.31
C SER A 260 11.40 -4.41 0.72
N LEU A 261 11.15 -4.79 1.97
CA LEU A 261 11.55 -6.09 2.50
C LEU A 261 10.76 -7.23 1.85
N LEU A 262 9.44 -7.11 1.72
CA LEU A 262 8.60 -8.14 1.09
C LEU A 262 9.00 -8.38 -0.38
N LEU A 263 9.40 -7.33 -1.11
CA LEU A 263 9.93 -7.45 -2.47
C LEU A 263 11.29 -8.13 -2.50
N THR A 264 12.18 -7.75 -1.59
CA THR A 264 13.53 -8.34 -1.49
C THR A 264 13.46 -9.83 -1.17
N LEU A 265 12.45 -10.25 -0.40
CA LEU A 265 12.14 -11.64 -0.08
C LEU A 265 11.26 -12.35 -1.13
N GLU A 266 10.92 -11.67 -2.23
CA GLU A 266 10.12 -12.24 -3.34
C GLU A 266 8.76 -12.83 -2.91
N ILE A 267 8.19 -12.29 -1.84
CA ILE A 267 6.92 -12.78 -1.32
C ILE A 267 5.80 -12.37 -2.30
N THR A 268 5.09 -13.37 -2.84
CA THR A 268 3.94 -13.20 -3.72
C THR A 268 2.63 -13.06 -2.93
N ASP A 269 2.52 -13.77 -1.81
CA ASP A 269 1.29 -13.96 -1.04
C ASP A 269 1.06 -12.80 -0.06
N THR A 270 0.85 -11.60 -0.60
CA THR A 270 0.72 -10.38 0.21
C THR A 270 -0.52 -10.34 1.08
N ASP A 271 -1.59 -11.01 0.67
CA ASP A 271 -2.84 -11.16 1.43
C ASP A 271 -2.63 -11.85 2.79
N GLU A 272 -1.63 -12.73 2.89
CA GLU A 272 -1.28 -13.36 4.16
C GLU A 272 -0.65 -12.36 5.15
N PHE A 273 -0.12 -11.24 4.66
CA PHE A 273 0.58 -10.21 5.46
C PHE A 273 -0.25 -8.95 5.72
N MET A 274 -1.57 -8.99 5.50
CA MET A 274 -2.45 -7.83 5.68
C MET A 274 -2.38 -7.25 7.10
N HIS A 275 -2.31 -8.11 8.12
CA HIS A 275 -2.28 -7.65 9.51
C HIS A 275 -1.04 -6.79 9.82
N ILE A 276 0.16 -7.24 9.41
CA ILE A 276 1.37 -6.44 9.63
C ILE A 276 1.39 -5.19 8.75
N GLN A 277 0.80 -5.24 7.55
CA GLN A 277 0.61 -4.06 6.71
C GLN A 277 -0.28 -3.02 7.41
N THR A 278 -1.39 -3.41 8.03
CA THR A 278 -2.24 -2.52 8.83
C THR A 278 -1.46 -1.84 9.95
N ILE A 279 -0.58 -2.57 10.65
CA ILE A 279 0.28 -1.98 11.70
C ILE A 279 1.27 -0.97 11.12
N CYS A 280 1.84 -1.26 9.94
CA CYS A 280 2.73 -0.32 9.26
C CYS A 280 2.00 0.91 8.71
N ASP A 281 0.77 0.76 8.20
CA ASP A 281 -0.11 1.86 7.80
C ASP A 281 -0.39 2.78 9.00
N PHE A 282 -0.84 2.18 10.11
CA PHE A 282 -1.07 2.87 11.37
C PHE A 282 0.17 3.66 11.82
N ALA A 283 1.33 2.99 11.89
CA ALA A 283 2.60 3.59 12.31
C ALA A 283 3.00 4.77 11.41
N THR A 284 2.82 4.60 10.11
CA THR A 284 3.22 5.63 9.15
C THR A 284 2.31 6.86 9.25
N LEU A 285 1.00 6.67 9.41
CA LEU A 285 0.06 7.78 9.60
C LEU A 285 0.42 8.62 10.83
N ILE A 286 0.58 7.99 12.00
CA ILE A 286 0.89 8.71 13.25
C ILE A 286 2.30 9.30 13.24
N GLY A 287 3.25 8.67 12.54
CA GLY A 287 4.61 9.17 12.40
C GLY A 287 4.69 10.39 11.48
N THR A 288 3.75 10.50 10.54
CA THR A 288 3.72 11.54 9.51
C THR A 288 2.90 12.75 9.92
N TYR A 289 1.67 12.51 10.38
CA TYR A 289 0.71 13.56 10.64
C TYR A 289 0.67 13.88 12.13
N SER A 290 1.21 15.04 12.50
CA SER A 290 1.17 15.56 13.88
C SER A 290 -0.14 16.26 14.23
N ARG A 291 -0.96 16.61 13.23
CA ARG A 291 -2.22 17.34 13.39
C ARG A 291 -3.27 16.77 12.44
N GLY A 292 -4.55 16.96 12.77
CA GLY A 292 -5.67 16.55 11.91
C GLY A 292 -6.06 15.09 12.01
N PHE A 293 -5.49 14.36 12.96
CA PHE A 293 -5.85 13.00 13.30
C PHE A 293 -6.05 12.90 14.81
N SER A 294 -6.96 12.00 15.23
CA SER A 294 -7.15 11.55 16.61
C SER A 294 -6.86 10.07 16.67
N ILE A 295 -6.32 9.62 17.80
CA ILE A 295 -6.19 8.21 18.12
C ILE A 295 -7.19 7.94 19.24
N ILE A 296 -8.17 7.10 18.95
CA ILE A 296 -9.24 6.74 19.88
C ILE A 296 -9.02 5.28 20.26
N ILE A 297 -9.02 4.99 21.56
CA ILE A 297 -8.91 3.64 22.10
C ILE A 297 -10.21 3.35 22.82
N GLU A 298 -10.95 2.36 22.34
CA GLU A 298 -12.24 1.97 22.87
C GLU A 298 -12.14 0.52 23.36
N PRO A 299 -12.40 0.23 24.65
CA PRO A 299 -12.29 -1.12 25.17
C PRO A 299 -13.52 -2.01 24.94
N TYR A 300 -14.67 -1.39 24.64
CA TYR A 300 -15.95 -2.05 24.44
C TYR A 300 -16.62 -1.48 23.18
N ASP A 301 -17.37 -2.32 22.46
CA ASP A 301 -18.23 -1.87 21.37
C ASP A 301 -19.51 -1.24 21.97
N ASP A 302 -19.89 -0.05 21.50
CA ASP A 302 -21.12 0.65 21.92
C ASP A 302 -22.39 -0.21 21.78
N ARG A 303 -22.40 -1.14 20.82
CA ARG A 303 -23.52 -2.06 20.56
C ARG A 303 -23.55 -3.24 21.53
N MET A 304 -22.41 -3.58 22.15
CA MET A 304 -22.25 -4.70 23.07
C MET A 304 -21.34 -4.33 24.24
N PRO A 305 -21.80 -3.46 25.17
CA PRO A 305 -20.97 -2.93 26.26
C PRO A 305 -20.54 -4.00 27.28
N GLU A 306 -21.20 -5.15 27.32
CA GLU A 306 -20.83 -6.27 28.21
C GLU A 306 -19.73 -7.17 27.63
N VAL A 307 -19.44 -7.05 26.32
CA VAL A 307 -18.42 -7.85 25.63
C VAL A 307 -17.22 -6.98 25.35
N ARG A 308 -16.07 -7.35 25.92
CA ARG A 308 -14.81 -6.65 25.69
C ARG A 308 -14.34 -6.88 24.23
N ASP A 309 -14.29 -5.82 23.45
CA ASP A 309 -13.81 -5.81 22.05
C ASP A 309 -12.94 -4.57 21.82
N PRO A 310 -11.67 -4.60 22.28
CA PRO A 310 -10.85 -3.41 22.29
C PRO A 310 -10.36 -3.08 20.88
N VAL A 311 -10.44 -1.80 20.53
CA VAL A 311 -9.99 -1.25 19.25
C VAL A 311 -9.19 0.03 19.45
N ILE A 312 -8.08 0.16 18.72
CA ILE A 312 -7.36 1.43 18.55
C ILE A 312 -7.66 1.92 17.14
N GLN A 313 -8.22 3.11 17.01
CA GLN A 313 -8.55 3.71 15.72
C GLN A 313 -7.82 5.03 15.54
N VAL A 314 -7.07 5.15 14.45
CA VAL A 314 -6.65 6.46 13.93
C VAL A 314 -7.78 6.97 13.04
N SER A 315 -8.33 8.12 13.39
CA SER A 315 -9.41 8.78 12.66
C SER A 315 -8.94 10.14 12.16
N SER A 316 -9.21 10.45 10.88
CA SER A 316 -8.99 11.78 10.34
C SER A 316 -10.06 12.75 10.87
N LEU A 317 -9.62 13.87 11.46
CA LEU A 317 -10.47 14.86 12.12
C LEU A 317 -10.84 16.06 11.23
N LEU A 318 -10.28 16.17 10.03
CA LEU A 318 -10.31 17.42 9.27
C LEU A 318 -10.89 17.30 7.86
N TYR A 319 -11.97 18.06 7.64
CA TYR A 319 -12.39 18.55 6.32
C TYR A 319 -11.24 19.22 5.54
N LYS A 320 -10.22 19.79 6.23
CA LYS A 320 -9.04 20.38 5.59
C LYS A 320 -8.15 19.36 4.90
N ILE A 321 -8.12 18.11 5.37
CA ILE A 321 -7.40 17.03 4.69
C ILE A 321 -8.16 16.69 3.41
N VAL A 322 -9.48 16.56 3.46
CA VAL A 322 -10.33 16.41 2.26
C VAL A 322 -10.09 17.53 1.26
N VAL A 323 -10.07 18.79 1.71
CA VAL A 323 -9.78 19.95 0.84
C VAL A 323 -8.35 19.94 0.31
N GLN A 324 -7.34 19.56 1.11
CA GLN A 324 -5.96 19.41 0.63
C GLN A 324 -5.82 18.26 -0.36
N PHE A 325 -6.55 17.17 -0.19
CA PHE A 325 -6.57 16.04 -1.14
C PHE A 325 -7.30 16.41 -2.42
N LEU A 326 -8.42 17.14 -2.32
CA LEU A 326 -9.12 17.69 -3.48
C LEU A 326 -8.28 18.75 -4.19
N GLN A 327 -7.54 19.59 -3.46
CA GLN A 327 -6.60 20.56 -4.02
C GLN A 327 -5.38 19.89 -4.63
N ALA A 328 -4.86 18.82 -4.01
CA ALA A 328 -3.79 18.01 -4.57
C ALA A 328 -4.27 17.37 -5.87
N ALA A 329 -5.41 16.67 -5.85
CA ALA A 329 -6.04 16.10 -7.04
C ALA A 329 -6.34 17.15 -8.12
N ALA A 330 -6.81 18.34 -7.73
CA ALA A 330 -7.06 19.46 -8.64
C ALA A 330 -5.78 20.14 -9.13
N SER A 331 -4.64 19.98 -8.47
CA SER A 331 -3.30 20.42 -8.92
C SER A 331 -2.57 19.35 -9.73
N MET A 332 -3.14 18.13 -9.79
CA MET A 332 -2.77 17.11 -10.77
C MET A 332 -3.47 17.36 -12.11
N CYS A 333 -4.59 18.11 -12.09
CA CYS A 333 -5.09 18.94 -13.19
C CYS A 333 -4.61 20.42 -13.00
#